data_AF-A0A523Q290-F1
#
_entry.id   AF-A0A523Q290-F1
#
_cell.length_a   1.000
_cell.length_b   1.000
_cell.length_c   1.000
_cell.angle_alpha   90.00
_cell.angle_beta   90.00
_cell.angle_gamma   90.00
#
_symmetry.space_group_name_H-M   'P 1'
#
loop_
_entity.id
_entity.type
_entity.pdbx_description
1 polymer ?
#
loop_
_entity_poly.entity_id
_entity_poly.type
_entity_poly.pdbx_seq_one_letter_code
_entity_poly.pdbx_strand_id
1 'polypeptide(L)'
;MSFFKHVLQGPHELMRLTLGTPADLLFDVQFKHLSAGYVHGVVKDKLGTGVRPSLQVKLNEHAPDPLPIYEQSADGRVHFFSVPLKADRLKEGLNHLHVVSATGQPMASYPVHIGNQVIGEADRRIASLEAEVAFLKHMVLNQNNEALPARLAFMKSEIIAICSDMLSLQRVNLERESAATSSSTLPTSATRAASR
;
A
#
# COMPACT_ATOMS: atom_id res chain seq x y z
N MET A 1 23.38 -26.22 48.51
CA MET A 1 23.33 -26.22 47.04
C MET A 1 21.88 -26.13 46.61
N SER A 2 21.41 -24.93 46.27
CA SER A 2 20.00 -24.71 45.87
C SER A 2 19.89 -24.82 44.36
N PHE A 3 19.31 -25.92 43.87
CA PHE A 3 18.97 -26.09 42.47
C PHE A 3 17.78 -25.17 42.14
N PHE A 4 18.04 -24.11 41.37
CA PHE A 4 17.01 -23.20 40.87
C PHE A 4 16.01 -23.94 39.99
N LYS A 5 14.82 -24.26 40.54
CA LYS A 5 13.60 -24.45 39.76
C LYS A 5 13.14 -23.07 39.29
N HIS A 6 13.64 -22.60 38.15
CA HIS A 6 12.95 -21.55 37.41
C HIS A 6 11.87 -22.20 36.55
N VAL A 7 10.65 -22.19 37.09
CA VAL A 7 9.43 -22.43 36.32
C VAL A 7 9.26 -21.21 35.43
N LEU A 8 9.62 -21.34 34.14
CA LEU A 8 9.41 -20.30 33.14
C LEU A 8 7.91 -19.98 33.07
N GLN A 9 7.53 -18.77 33.47
CA GLN A 9 6.17 -18.25 33.39
C GLN A 9 5.89 -17.76 31.96
N GLY A 10 5.67 -18.71 31.07
CA GLY A 10 5.08 -18.46 29.74
C GLY A 10 6.00 -17.78 28.71
N PRO A 11 5.47 -17.54 27.49
CA PRO A 11 6.25 -16.99 26.37
C PRO A 11 6.81 -15.58 26.64
N HIS A 12 6.24 -14.84 27.60
CA HIS A 12 6.67 -13.50 27.97
C HIS A 12 8.06 -13.45 28.64
N GLU A 13 8.47 -14.49 29.39
CA GLU A 13 9.81 -14.54 29.99
C GLU A 13 10.90 -14.88 28.96
N LEU A 14 10.59 -15.71 27.96
CA LEU A 14 11.51 -16.02 26.86
C LEU A 14 11.85 -14.78 26.01
N MET A 15 10.88 -13.88 25.89
CA MET A 15 11.03 -12.62 25.15
C MET A 15 11.81 -11.56 25.90
N ARG A 16 11.67 -11.47 27.23
CA ARG A 16 12.52 -10.59 28.06
C ARG A 16 13.99 -10.99 28.03
N LEU A 17 14.29 -12.26 27.76
CA LEU A 17 15.65 -12.80 27.67
C LEU A 17 16.31 -12.54 26.31
N THR A 18 15.56 -12.13 25.28
CA THR A 18 16.09 -11.98 23.92
C THR A 18 16.13 -10.51 23.50
N LEU A 19 17.20 -9.82 23.89
CA LEU A 19 17.78 -8.71 23.09
C LEU A 19 18.04 -9.25 21.67
N GLY A 20 17.04 -9.22 20.80
CA GLY A 20 17.17 -9.79 19.46
C GLY A 20 15.89 -10.37 18.84
N THR A 21 14.73 -10.32 19.50
CA THR A 21 13.51 -10.78 18.82
C THR A 21 13.14 -9.83 17.67
N PRO A 22 12.88 -10.38 16.47
CA PRO A 22 12.43 -9.59 15.32
C PRO A 22 11.17 -8.77 15.65
N ALA A 23 11.18 -7.50 15.25
CA ALA A 23 10.12 -6.55 15.62
C ALA A 23 8.76 -6.88 14.99
N ASP A 24 8.75 -7.61 13.87
CA ASP A 24 7.55 -8.10 13.18
C ASP A 24 6.79 -9.17 13.97
N LEU A 25 7.47 -9.91 14.85
CA LEU A 25 6.82 -10.88 15.74
C LEU A 25 6.14 -10.19 16.93
N LEU A 26 6.68 -9.05 17.34
CA LEU A 26 6.18 -8.27 18.47
C LEU A 26 5.08 -7.29 18.08
N PHE A 27 5.23 -6.65 16.94
CA PHE A 27 4.42 -5.50 16.57
C PHE A 27 3.77 -5.67 15.20
N ASP A 28 2.54 -5.17 15.07
CA ASP A 28 1.84 -4.96 13.80
C ASP A 28 1.70 -3.47 13.54
N VAL A 29 2.07 -3.00 12.36
CA VAL A 29 1.99 -1.58 12.00
C VAL A 29 0.89 -1.38 10.95
N GLN A 30 -0.07 -0.52 11.26
CA GLN A 30 -1.19 -0.22 10.38
C GLN A 30 -1.31 1.29 10.15
N PHE A 31 -1.19 1.71 8.90
CA PHE A 31 -1.54 3.06 8.50
C PHE A 31 -3.07 3.21 8.48
N LYS A 32 -3.56 4.41 8.84
CA LYS A 32 -4.99 4.71 8.90
C LYS A 32 -5.39 5.71 7.84
N HIS A 33 -4.81 6.90 7.87
CA HIS A 33 -5.19 7.98 6.96
C HIS A 33 -4.07 9.03 6.87
N LEU A 34 -4.18 9.88 5.85
CA LEU A 34 -3.38 11.08 5.68
C LEU A 34 -4.29 12.29 5.94
N SER A 35 -3.90 13.20 6.83
CA SER A 35 -4.64 14.43 7.12
C SER A 35 -3.68 15.56 7.54
N ALA A 36 -3.97 16.79 7.10
CA ALA A 36 -3.19 17.99 7.45
C ALA A 36 -1.65 17.88 7.24
N GLY A 37 -1.19 17.06 6.28
CA GLY A 37 0.24 16.82 6.03
C GLY A 37 0.89 15.78 6.95
N TYR A 38 0.09 15.05 7.73
CA TYR A 38 0.54 13.98 8.62
C TYR A 38 -0.04 12.63 8.19
N VAL A 39 0.81 11.60 8.19
CA VAL A 39 0.36 10.22 8.06
C VAL A 39 0.10 9.66 9.46
N HIS A 40 -1.13 9.24 9.69
CA HIS A 40 -1.59 8.67 10.95
C HIS A 40 -1.64 7.14 10.86
N GLY A 41 -1.28 6.49 11.96
CA GLY A 41 -1.36 5.05 12.06
C GLY A 41 -1.32 4.55 13.50
N VAL A 42 -1.33 3.24 13.63
CA VAL A 42 -1.25 2.53 14.90
C VAL A 42 -0.21 1.43 14.83
N VAL A 43 0.46 1.20 15.97
CA VAL A 43 1.29 0.02 16.22
C VAL A 43 0.57 -0.81 17.27
N LYS A 44 0.32 -2.09 16.97
CA LYS A 44 -0.30 -3.03 17.90
C LYS A 44 0.75 -3.99 18.44
N ASP A 45 0.80 -4.15 19.74
CA ASP A 45 1.55 -5.19 20.41
C ASP A 45 0.78 -6.52 20.28
N LYS A 46 1.34 -7.43 19.47
CA LYS A 46 0.72 -8.73 19.16
C LYS A 46 0.66 -9.65 20.37
N LEU A 47 1.60 -9.50 21.30
CA LEU A 47 1.75 -10.38 22.44
C LEU A 47 1.24 -9.72 23.73
N GLY A 48 0.87 -8.44 23.70
CA GLY A 48 0.40 -7.72 24.89
C GLY A 48 1.49 -7.60 25.96
N THR A 49 2.74 -7.42 25.53
CA THR A 49 3.89 -7.16 26.40
C THR A 49 3.80 -5.82 27.13
N GLY A 50 3.05 -4.86 26.58
CA GLY A 50 2.95 -3.49 27.10
C GLY A 50 4.23 -2.67 26.89
N VAL A 51 5.19 -3.20 26.14
CA VAL A 51 6.47 -2.53 25.84
C VAL A 51 6.25 -1.49 24.75
N ARG A 52 6.80 -0.29 24.96
CA ARG A 52 6.75 0.76 23.95
C ARG A 52 7.61 0.37 22.73
N PRO A 53 7.05 0.39 21.51
CA PRO A 53 7.79 -0.01 20.32
C PRO A 53 8.90 0.99 19.99
N SER A 54 10.12 0.49 19.80
CA SER A 54 11.28 1.25 19.33
C SER A 54 11.39 1.15 17.80
N LEU A 55 10.46 1.80 17.11
CA LEU A 55 10.40 1.83 15.64
C LEU A 55 10.91 3.16 15.09
N GLN A 56 11.30 3.12 13.81
CA GLN A 56 11.75 4.28 13.05
C GLN A 56 10.86 4.46 11.82
N VAL A 57 10.85 5.67 11.29
CA VAL A 57 10.17 6.03 10.06
C VAL A 57 11.18 6.55 9.05
N LYS A 58 11.05 6.07 7.81
CA LYS A 58 11.89 6.43 6.68
C LYS A 58 11.00 6.86 5.54
N LEU A 59 11.16 8.11 5.09
CA LEU A 59 10.50 8.62 3.90
C LEU A 59 11.46 8.46 2.71
N ASN A 60 11.03 7.75 1.67
CA ASN A 60 11.84 7.45 0.49
C ASN A 60 13.20 6.83 0.89
N GLU A 61 14.30 7.37 0.37
CA GLU A 61 15.67 6.93 0.67
C GLU A 61 16.37 7.76 1.76
N HIS A 62 15.64 8.65 2.45
CA HIS A 62 16.23 9.50 3.49
C HIS A 62 16.64 8.70 4.74
N ALA A 63 17.44 9.33 5.60
CA ALA A 63 17.80 8.75 6.89
C ALA A 63 16.54 8.47 7.74
N PRO A 64 16.50 7.33 8.46
CA PRO A 64 15.39 7.02 9.35
C PRO A 64 15.36 7.96 10.55
N ASP A 65 14.18 8.46 10.88
CA ASP A 65 13.90 9.23 12.10
C ASP A 65 13.13 8.34 13.10
N PRO A 66 13.20 8.59 14.42
CA PRO A 66 12.38 7.86 15.40
C PRO A 66 10.87 8.03 15.12
N LEU A 67 10.08 6.96 15.30
CA LEU A 67 8.63 7.02 15.08
C LEU A 67 7.94 7.82 16.21
N PRO A 68 7.24 8.93 15.90
CA PRO A 68 6.59 9.77 16.90
C PRO A 68 5.28 9.14 17.39
N ILE A 69 5.36 8.40 18.50
CA ILE A 69 4.19 7.87 19.21
C ILE A 69 3.66 8.94 20.17
N TYR A 70 2.40 9.35 20.00
CA TYR A 70 1.78 10.42 20.79
C TYR A 70 0.75 9.92 21.82
N GLU A 71 0.14 8.76 21.60
CA GLU A 71 -0.88 8.19 22.48
C GLU A 71 -0.72 6.68 22.59
N GLN A 72 -1.16 6.11 23.71
CA GLN A 72 -1.19 4.67 23.97
C GLN A 72 -2.52 4.31 24.64
N SER A 73 -3.09 3.16 24.27
CA SER A 73 -4.28 2.61 24.93
C SER A 73 -4.00 2.27 26.40
N ALA A 74 -5.04 2.28 27.24
CA ALA A 74 -4.91 2.04 28.68
C ALA A 74 -4.32 0.65 29.03
N ASP A 75 -4.56 -0.35 28.18
CA ASP A 75 -3.99 -1.71 28.30
C ASP A 75 -2.56 -1.82 27.76
N GLY A 76 -2.04 -0.73 27.20
CA GLY A 76 -0.70 -0.62 26.66
C GLY A 76 -0.47 -1.33 25.32
N ARG A 77 -1.50 -1.90 24.69
CA ARG A 77 -1.37 -2.75 23.50
C ARG A 77 -1.41 -2.01 22.18
N VAL A 78 -1.93 -0.79 22.16
CA VAL A 78 -2.08 0.01 20.94
C VAL A 78 -1.38 1.34 21.14
N HIS A 79 -0.51 1.68 20.20
CA HIS A 79 0.25 2.93 20.19
C HIS A 79 -0.09 3.72 18.93
N PHE A 80 -0.54 4.96 19.09
CA PHE A 80 -0.89 5.84 17.98
C PHE A 80 0.30 6.70 17.58
N PHE A 81 0.52 6.84 16.27
CA PHE A 81 1.59 7.66 15.72
C PHE A 81 1.09 8.62 14.65
N SER A 82 1.81 9.73 14.49
CA SER A 82 1.55 10.76 13.48
C SER A 82 2.85 11.28 12.90
N VAL A 83 3.15 10.96 11.64
CA VAL A 83 4.41 11.34 11.00
C VAL A 83 4.18 12.54 10.09
N PRO A 84 4.87 13.68 10.31
CA PRO A 84 4.82 14.81 9.39
C PRO A 84 5.52 14.46 8.08
N LEU A 85 4.85 14.73 6.96
CA LEU A 85 5.46 14.67 5.64
C LEU A 85 6.25 15.96 5.39
N LYS A 86 7.57 15.89 5.62
CA LYS A 86 8.44 17.05 5.43
C LYS A 86 8.61 17.35 3.94
N ALA A 87 8.21 18.56 3.52
CA ALA A 87 8.15 18.94 2.10
C ALA A 87 9.51 18.86 1.38
N ASP A 88 10.62 19.10 2.11
CA ASP A 88 12.01 18.99 1.64
C ASP A 88 12.43 17.55 1.30
N ARG A 89 11.68 16.54 1.75
CA ARG A 89 11.95 15.12 1.54
C ARG A 89 11.00 14.45 0.56
N LEU A 90 10.00 15.19 0.09
CA LEU A 90 9.04 14.71 -0.90
C LEU A 90 9.56 14.98 -2.31
N LYS A 91 9.32 14.02 -3.20
CA LYS A 91 9.56 14.14 -4.64
C LYS A 91 8.22 14.23 -5.36
N GLU A 92 8.19 14.83 -6.55
CA GLU A 92 7.01 14.72 -7.41
C GLU A 92 6.75 13.26 -7.79
N GLY A 93 5.48 12.86 -7.85
CA GLY A 93 5.03 11.50 -8.11
C GLY A 93 4.85 10.66 -6.84
N LEU A 94 5.16 9.36 -6.95
CA LEU A 94 4.99 8.38 -5.89
C LEU A 94 6.16 8.45 -4.88
N ASN A 95 5.80 8.60 -3.62
CA ASN A 95 6.69 8.55 -2.47
C ASN A 95 6.28 7.37 -1.58
N HIS A 96 7.21 6.82 -0.81
CA HIS A 96 6.93 5.76 0.13
C HIS A 96 7.36 6.15 1.54
N LEU A 97 6.41 6.08 2.48
CA LEU A 97 6.68 6.17 3.90
C LEU A 97 6.79 4.76 4.48
N HIS A 98 7.97 4.40 4.96
CA HIS A 98 8.25 3.12 5.58
C HIS A 98 8.33 3.25 7.09
N VAL A 99 7.71 2.34 7.81
CA VAL A 99 8.01 2.09 9.22
C VAL A 99 8.96 0.89 9.28
N VAL A 100 10.06 1.05 9.99
CA VAL A 100 11.13 0.04 10.10
C VAL A 100 11.50 -0.17 11.57
N SER A 101 12.08 -1.32 11.90
CA SER A 101 12.65 -1.58 13.22
C SER A 101 13.95 -0.78 13.43
N ALA A 102 14.45 -0.74 14.67
CA ALA A 102 15.78 -0.19 14.96
C ALA A 102 16.93 -0.91 14.23
N THR A 103 16.72 -2.16 13.78
CA THR A 103 17.67 -2.93 12.97
C THR A 103 17.48 -2.72 11.47
N GLY A 104 16.55 -1.86 11.05
CA GLY A 104 16.24 -1.57 9.65
C GLY A 104 15.28 -2.56 8.99
N GLN A 105 14.71 -3.50 9.74
CA GLN A 105 13.73 -4.46 9.24
C GLN A 105 12.44 -3.73 8.82
N PRO A 106 11.92 -3.92 7.60
CA PRO A 106 10.68 -3.27 7.17
C PRO A 106 9.46 -3.84 7.91
N MET A 107 8.64 -2.97 8.48
CA MET A 107 7.40 -3.33 9.18
C MET A 107 6.16 -3.06 8.33
N ALA A 108 6.07 -1.88 7.72
CA ALA A 108 4.97 -1.49 6.85
C ALA A 108 5.39 -0.37 5.89
N SER A 109 4.68 -0.24 4.77
CA SER A 109 4.86 0.85 3.79
C SER A 109 3.53 1.53 3.47
N TYR A 110 3.57 2.85 3.29
CA TYR A 110 2.43 3.66 2.89
C TYR A 110 2.78 4.50 1.65
N PRO A 111 2.04 4.35 0.54
CA PRO A 111 2.25 5.18 -0.64
C PRO A 111 1.69 6.59 -0.43
N VAL A 112 2.47 7.60 -0.82
CA VAL A 112 2.10 9.01 -0.79
C VAL A 112 2.32 9.60 -2.18
N HIS A 113 1.28 10.09 -2.83
CA HIS A 113 1.39 10.72 -4.14
C HIS A 113 1.42 12.25 -4.00
N ILE A 114 2.41 12.90 -4.60
CA ILE A 114 2.59 14.36 -4.62
C ILE A 114 2.60 14.86 -6.06
N GLY A 115 1.80 15.88 -6.37
CA GLY A 115 1.71 16.49 -7.69
C GLY A 115 0.28 16.58 -8.22
N ASN A 116 0.11 17.35 -9.29
CA ASN A 116 -1.19 17.48 -9.96
C ASN A 116 -1.56 16.15 -10.61
N GLN A 117 -2.42 15.42 -9.92
CA GLN A 117 -3.32 14.51 -10.60
C GLN A 117 -4.20 15.35 -11.55
N VAL A 118 -3.82 15.45 -12.83
CA VAL A 118 -4.85 15.32 -13.87
C VAL A 118 -5.27 13.85 -13.82
N ILE A 119 -6.07 13.58 -12.79
CA ILE A 119 -6.91 12.42 -12.54
C ILE A 119 -7.79 12.05 -13.73
N GLY A 120 -7.27 11.75 -14.92
CA GLY A 120 -8.09 11.10 -15.94
C GLY A 120 -8.63 9.81 -15.33
N GLU A 121 -9.95 9.64 -15.29
CA GLU A 121 -10.65 8.53 -14.59
C GLU A 121 -10.05 7.13 -14.89
N ALA A 122 -9.41 6.99 -16.07
CA ALA A 122 -8.61 5.85 -16.49
C ALA A 122 -7.35 5.59 -15.64
N ASP A 123 -6.55 6.60 -15.30
CA ASP A 123 -5.31 6.43 -14.53
C ASP A 123 -5.59 6.07 -13.06
N ARG A 124 -6.72 6.55 -12.52
CA ARG A 124 -7.25 6.13 -11.21
C ARG A 124 -7.63 4.65 -11.22
N ARG A 125 -8.26 4.19 -12.31
CA ARG A 125 -8.58 2.78 -12.51
C ARG A 125 -7.33 1.93 -12.69
N ILE A 126 -6.35 2.40 -13.46
CA ILE A 126 -5.07 1.69 -13.66
C ILE A 126 -4.32 1.57 -12.33
N ALA A 127 -4.19 2.64 -11.55
CA ALA A 127 -3.54 2.58 -10.24
C ALA A 127 -4.27 1.66 -9.24
N SER A 128 -5.61 1.62 -9.29
CA SER A 128 -6.41 0.68 -8.49
C SER A 128 -6.15 -0.76 -8.91
N LEU A 129 -6.15 -1.03 -10.22
CA LEU A 129 -5.87 -2.35 -10.78
C LEU A 129 -4.44 -2.81 -10.48
N GLU A 130 -3.45 -1.91 -10.56
CA GLU A 130 -2.06 -2.20 -10.21
C GLU A 130 -1.90 -2.52 -8.72
N ALA A 131 -2.61 -1.81 -7.84
CA ALA A 131 -2.61 -2.10 -6.41
C ALA A 131 -3.27 -3.45 -6.10
N GLU A 132 -4.37 -3.78 -6.79
CA GLU A 132 -5.05 -5.08 -6.68
C GLU A 132 -4.16 -6.22 -7.19
N VAL A 133 -3.47 -6.05 -8.32
CA VAL A 133 -2.52 -7.02 -8.87
C VAL A 133 -1.33 -7.22 -7.92
N ALA A 134 -0.81 -6.14 -7.32
CA ALA A 134 0.26 -6.24 -6.34
C ALA A 134 -0.19 -6.99 -5.07
N PHE A 135 -1.43 -6.75 -4.63
CA PHE A 135 -2.04 -7.46 -3.51
C PHE A 135 -2.25 -8.95 -3.82
N LEU A 136 -2.78 -9.27 -5.00
CA LEU A 136 -2.93 -10.64 -5.50
C LEU A 136 -1.59 -11.37 -5.61
N LYS A 137 -0.56 -10.70 -6.13
CA LYS A 137 0.80 -11.23 -6.20
C LYS A 137 1.36 -11.52 -4.81
N HIS A 138 1.16 -10.62 -3.85
CA HIS A 138 1.59 -10.84 -2.46
C HIS A 138 0.83 -12.00 -1.81
N MET A 139 -0.47 -12.13 -2.09
CA MET A 139 -1.32 -13.21 -1.60
C MET A 139 -0.95 -14.58 -2.18
N VAL A 140 -0.51 -14.64 -3.45
CA VAL A 140 -0.03 -15.85 -4.12
C VAL A 140 1.37 -16.25 -3.65
N LEU A 141 2.26 -15.28 -3.44
CA LEU A 141 3.66 -15.55 -3.10
C LEU A 141 3.88 -15.87 -1.62
N ASN A 142 3.00 -15.44 -0.70
CA ASN A 142 3.33 -15.49 0.73
C ASN A 142 2.62 -16.52 1.64
N GLN A 143 1.53 -17.27 1.32
CA GLN A 143 1.02 -18.29 2.28
C GLN A 143 0.23 -19.52 1.74
N ASN A 144 0.61 -20.68 2.30
CA ASN A 144 -0.03 -21.99 2.60
C ASN A 144 -1.08 -22.68 1.68
N ASN A 145 -0.89 -23.99 1.55
CA ASN A 145 -1.21 -24.87 0.42
C ASN A 145 -2.58 -25.59 0.46
N GLU A 146 -3.49 -25.25 1.39
CA GLU A 146 -4.68 -26.10 1.64
C GLU A 146 -5.98 -25.66 0.91
N ALA A 147 -6.04 -24.47 0.31
CA ALA A 147 -7.25 -23.94 -0.35
C ALA A 147 -7.09 -23.63 -1.85
N LEU A 148 -6.07 -24.22 -2.50
CA LEU A 148 -5.66 -23.91 -3.87
C LEU A 148 -6.74 -24.10 -4.95
N PRO A 149 -7.56 -25.17 -4.96
CA PRO A 149 -8.51 -25.40 -6.06
C PRO A 149 -9.67 -24.39 -6.10
N ALA A 150 -10.25 -24.07 -4.95
CA ALA A 150 -11.33 -23.09 -4.84
C ALA A 150 -10.83 -21.67 -5.16
N ARG A 151 -9.58 -21.38 -4.79
CA ARG A 151 -8.94 -20.08 -5.03
C ARG A 151 -8.52 -19.91 -6.49
N LEU A 152 -8.03 -20.95 -7.15
CA LEU A 152 -7.76 -20.95 -8.60
C LEU A 152 -9.04 -20.78 -9.42
N ALA A 153 -10.16 -21.38 -8.97
CA ALA A 153 -11.45 -21.19 -9.63
C ALA A 153 -11.93 -19.73 -9.53
N PHE A 154 -11.80 -19.12 -8.34
CA PHE A 154 -12.10 -17.70 -8.13
C PHE A 154 -11.18 -16.78 -8.94
N MET A 155 -9.87 -17.06 -8.95
CA MET A 155 -8.92 -16.28 -9.76
C MET A 155 -9.19 -16.40 -11.26
N LYS A 156 -9.58 -17.59 -11.74
CA LYS A 156 -9.95 -17.79 -13.14
C LYS A 156 -11.18 -16.95 -13.51
N SER A 157 -12.21 -16.89 -12.66
CA SER A 157 -13.39 -16.07 -12.94
C SER A 157 -13.06 -14.58 -12.94
N GLU A 158 -12.23 -14.12 -12.01
CA GLU A 158 -11.81 -12.71 -11.93
C GLU A 158 -10.95 -12.30 -13.14
N ILE A 159 -9.99 -13.14 -13.56
CA ILE A 159 -9.18 -12.88 -14.75
C ILE A 159 -10.04 -12.79 -16.01
N ILE A 160 -11.04 -13.68 -16.15
CA ILE A 160 -11.96 -13.66 -17.30
C ILE A 160 -12.79 -12.37 -17.29
N ALA A 161 -13.29 -11.93 -16.12
CA ALA A 161 -14.03 -10.68 -15.99
C ALA A 161 -13.17 -9.47 -16.38
N ILE A 162 -11.94 -9.38 -15.86
CA ILE A 162 -11.00 -8.30 -16.18
C ILE A 162 -10.68 -8.27 -17.69
N CYS A 163 -10.43 -9.42 -18.30
CA CYS A 163 -10.18 -9.49 -19.75
C CYS A 163 -11.41 -9.08 -20.57
N SER A 164 -12.61 -9.48 -20.15
CA SER A 164 -13.87 -9.08 -20.80
C SER A 164 -14.09 -7.57 -20.74
N ASP A 165 -13.81 -6.95 -19.59
CA ASP A 165 -13.94 -5.51 -19.42
C ASP A 165 -12.91 -4.74 -20.24
N MET A 166 -11.68 -5.23 -20.28
CA MET A 166 -10.60 -4.64 -21.09
C MET A 166 -10.90 -4.71 -22.60
N LEU A 167 -11.43 -5.83 -23.09
CA LEU A 167 -11.88 -5.95 -24.49
C LEU A 167 -13.06 -5.02 -24.80
N SER A 168 -13.98 -4.85 -23.84
CA SER A 168 -15.12 -3.94 -23.98
C SER A 168 -14.67 -2.48 -24.04
N LEU A 169 -13.69 -2.10 -23.21
CA LEU A 169 -13.09 -0.77 -23.23
C LEU A 169 -12.30 -0.50 -24.51
N GLN A 170 -11.53 -1.48 -25.00
CA GLN A 170 -10.85 -1.39 -26.29
C GLN A 170 -11.85 -1.21 -27.44
N ARG A 171 -12.97 -1.94 -27.43
CA ARG A 171 -14.03 -1.79 -28.43
C ARG A 171 -14.64 -0.39 -28.42
N VAL A 172 -14.97 0.15 -27.25
CA VAL A 172 -15.52 1.51 -27.12
C VAL A 172 -14.52 2.57 -27.60
N ASN A 173 -13.23 2.39 -27.31
CA ASN A 173 -12.19 3.30 -27.80
C ASN A 173 -12.04 3.24 -29.33
N LEU A 174 -12.08 2.04 -29.92
CA LEU A 174 -12.07 1.87 -31.38
C LEU A 174 -13.34 2.45 -32.04
N GLU A 175 -14.51 2.30 -31.42
CA GLU A 175 -15.76 2.90 -31.90
C GLU A 175 -15.70 4.44 -31.86
N ARG A 176 -15.05 5.02 -30.83
CA ARG A 176 -14.81 6.46 -30.75
C ARG A 176 -13.79 6.95 -31.78
N GLU A 177 -12.70 6.22 -31.99
CA GLU A 177 -11.69 6.54 -33.00
C GLU A 177 -12.24 6.43 -34.42
N SER A 178 -13.05 5.42 -34.72
CA SER A 178 -13.72 5.27 -36.01
C SER A 178 -14.80 6.33 -36.25
N ALA A 179 -15.55 6.73 -35.21
CA ALA A 179 -16.48 7.85 -35.28
C ALA A 179 -15.75 9.19 -35.51
N ALA A 180 -14.60 9.41 -34.85
CA ALA A 180 -13.77 10.59 -35.07
C ALA A 180 -13.16 10.61 -36.48
N THR A 181 -12.70 9.46 -36.98
CA THR A 181 -12.10 9.33 -38.31
C THR A 181 -13.14 9.50 -39.42
N SER A 182 -14.35 8.96 -39.27
CA SER A 182 -15.44 9.12 -40.24
C SER A 182 -15.99 10.55 -40.30
N SER A 183 -15.86 11.33 -39.22
CA SER A 183 -16.18 12.77 -39.22
C SER A 183 -15.11 13.65 -39.90
N SER A 184 -13.90 13.13 -40.11
CA SER A 184 -12.78 13.84 -40.75
C SER A 184 -12.73 13.66 -42.28
N THR A 185 -13.56 12.79 -42.85
CA THR A 185 -13.64 12.56 -44.31
C THR A 185 -15.03 12.89 -44.85
N LEU A 186 -15.36 14.19 -44.88
CA LEU A 186 -16.38 14.73 -45.78
C LEU A 186 -15.68 15.64 -46.81
N PRO A 187 -15.89 15.41 -48.12
CA PRO A 187 -15.09 16.03 -49.18
C PRO A 187 -15.49 17.49 -49.37
N THR A 188 -14.51 18.39 -49.37
CA THR A 188 -14.70 19.77 -49.86
C THR A 188 -14.72 19.75 -51.38
N SER A 189 -15.81 19.24 -51.97
CA SER A 189 -16.07 19.34 -53.41
C SER A 189 -16.92 20.58 -53.71
N ALA A 190 -16.26 21.54 -54.36
CA ALA A 190 -16.78 22.46 -55.37
C ALA A 190 -17.90 23.46 -55.00
N THR A 191 -17.55 24.75 -55.04
CA THR A 191 -18.37 25.74 -55.75
C THR A 191 -17.44 26.71 -56.49
N ARG A 192 -17.19 26.40 -57.77
CA ARG A 192 -16.71 27.35 -58.77
C ARG A 192 -17.96 27.87 -59.49
N ALA A 193 -18.28 29.15 -59.35
CA ALA A 193 -19.21 29.83 -60.24
C ALA A 193 -18.67 31.23 -60.55
N ALA A 194 -18.39 31.43 -61.82
CA ALA A 194 -17.88 32.65 -62.43
C ALA A 194 -18.92 33.78 -62.41
N SER A 195 -18.49 35.04 -62.39
CA SER A 195 -18.80 36.01 -63.47
C SER A 195 -18.40 37.45 -63.10
N ARG A 196 -17.76 38.08 -64.09
CA ARG A 196 -17.49 39.51 -64.35
C ARG A 196 -16.38 40.20 -63.59
#